data_AF-A0A1B8FEZ7-F1
#
_entry.id   AF-A0A1B8FEZ7-F1
#
_cell.length_a   1.000
_cell.length_b   1.000
_cell.length_c   1.000
_cell.angle_alpha   90.00
_cell.angle_beta   90.00
_cell.angle_gamma   90.00
#
_symmetry.space_group_name_H-M   'P 1'
#
loop_
_entity.id
_entity.type
_entity.pdbx_description
1 polymer ?
#
loop_
_entity_poly.entity_id
_entity_poly.type
_entity_poly.pdbx_seq_one_letter_code
_entity_poly.pdbx_strand_id
1 'polypeptide(L)'
;MELPAMQDIGAPPVDHSTTATTIESLPHEIFDLIFQHAAGPILSLSDAVCEEPSFSITSAESTTLKDASLVSRVWRRYMLPLLFKHTRLILRDSHLCSFNLKGNVDSLLSFLKAHDLVVSSFILGVYNHEAPVQRVLGYQSEEYQSVWTDLFQAINPRVVTIVAPPRLLGDLTRCVIDMEDADSFNIKYQILQLSVEKLAPSKQIDQSPRENDATPVSQPQGLLQISPWTSVLLNEGSHMEASLNYDTPRHHRAPSLLNSLLIGPLYPATATTLTYVAIFPLRTHFETLTYHLPAVHRLSLHLSPKSKSTALFPDGPKDGFYQDEYAENILQERLECYTHLAKYLLWDGSDAEVDPGNWPSVKEFEPADLVKQERWEESVGYMLGADVGWRVGRKGLLVRD
;
A
#
# COMPACT_ATOMS: atom_id res chain seq x y z
N MET A 1 38.75 46.09 80.12
CA MET A 1 39.18 44.80 79.55
C MET A 1 37.98 44.27 78.80
N GLU A 2 37.88 44.54 77.50
CA GLU A 2 36.87 43.99 76.60
C GLU A 2 37.44 44.03 75.17
N LEU A 3 37.16 42.95 74.44
CA LEU A 3 37.89 42.39 73.31
C LEU A 3 37.55 43.02 71.94
N PRO A 4 38.37 42.79 70.89
CA PRO A 4 38.34 43.54 69.63
C PRO A 4 37.27 43.05 68.63
N ALA A 5 37.02 43.92 67.65
CA ALA A 5 36.06 43.76 66.56
C ALA A 5 36.25 42.47 65.73
N MET A 6 35.13 41.81 65.44
CA MET A 6 35.03 40.66 64.53
C MET A 6 35.53 41.04 63.12
N GLN A 7 36.55 40.32 62.66
CA GLN A 7 36.97 40.32 61.26
C GLN A 7 35.99 39.50 60.42
N ASP A 8 35.57 40.12 59.32
CA ASP A 8 34.80 39.58 58.22
C ASP A 8 35.58 38.42 57.55
N ILE A 9 35.06 37.20 57.64
CA ILE A 9 35.58 36.05 56.88
C ILE A 9 34.79 35.99 55.57
N GLY A 10 35.27 36.75 54.58
CA GLY A 10 34.82 36.60 53.20
C GLY A 10 35.27 35.23 52.66
N ALA A 11 34.33 34.31 52.48
CA ALA A 11 34.56 33.11 51.68
C ALA A 11 34.86 33.50 50.22
N PRO A 12 35.79 32.83 49.53
CA PRO A 12 36.03 33.13 48.12
C PRO A 12 34.80 32.70 47.31
N PRO A 13 34.47 33.41 46.21
CA PRO A 13 33.41 32.98 45.33
C PRO A 13 33.84 31.66 44.70
N VAL A 14 33.06 30.60 44.94
CA VAL A 14 33.17 29.36 44.18
C VAL A 14 32.68 29.70 42.78
N ASP A 15 33.61 29.86 41.84
CA ASP A 15 33.32 29.93 40.41
C ASP A 15 32.72 28.58 39.98
N HIS A 16 31.40 28.46 40.13
CA HIS A 16 30.65 27.49 39.34
C HIS A 16 30.62 28.01 37.91
N SER A 17 31.71 27.77 37.17
CA SER A 17 31.67 27.72 35.71
C SER A 17 30.66 26.64 35.35
N THR A 18 29.41 27.06 35.25
CA THR A 18 28.31 26.21 34.81
C THR A 18 28.51 26.13 33.31
N THR A 19 29.42 25.25 32.88
CA THR A 19 29.57 24.92 31.46
C THR A 19 28.19 24.51 31.00
N ALA A 20 27.54 25.37 30.22
CA ALA A 20 26.23 25.12 29.67
C ALA A 20 26.30 23.77 28.95
N THR A 21 25.65 22.75 29.51
CA THR A 21 25.54 21.44 28.90
C THR A 21 24.72 21.61 27.63
N THR A 22 25.40 21.74 26.49
CA THR A 22 24.74 21.79 25.20
C THR A 22 24.26 20.39 24.84
N ILE A 23 23.13 20.31 24.16
CA ILE A 23 22.57 19.03 23.70
C ILE A 23 23.59 18.26 22.84
N GLU A 24 24.52 18.95 22.18
CA GLU A 24 25.62 18.41 21.38
C GLU A 24 26.64 17.59 22.19
N SER A 25 26.63 17.68 23.52
CA SER A 25 27.46 16.88 24.42
C SER A 25 26.88 15.48 24.72
N LEU A 26 25.66 15.19 24.25
CA LEU A 26 25.03 13.88 24.43
C LEU A 26 25.69 12.79 23.55
N PRO A 27 25.79 11.54 24.04
CA PRO A 27 26.19 10.40 23.22
C PRO A 27 25.24 10.19 22.03
N HIS A 28 25.77 9.63 20.94
CA HIS A 28 25.01 9.42 19.70
C HIS A 28 23.83 8.45 19.90
N GLU A 29 23.98 7.48 20.79
CA GLU A 29 22.96 6.48 21.12
C GLU A 29 21.73 7.14 21.78
N ILE A 30 21.95 8.19 22.58
CA ILE A 30 20.88 8.95 23.22
C ILE A 30 20.14 9.81 22.20
N PHE A 31 20.88 10.41 21.25
CA PHE A 31 20.26 11.09 20.12
C PHE A 31 19.38 10.14 19.31
N ASP A 32 19.90 8.96 18.95
CA ASP A 32 19.14 7.97 18.19
C ASP A 32 17.86 7.55 18.92
N LEU A 33 17.91 7.31 20.23
CA LEU A 33 16.74 6.99 21.04
C LEU A 33 15.71 8.12 21.08
N ILE A 34 16.15 9.36 21.32
CA ILE A 34 15.28 10.55 21.34
C ILE A 34 14.57 10.68 19.99
N PHE A 35 15.31 10.55 18.90
CA PHE A 35 14.78 10.75 17.57
C PHE A 35 13.92 9.60 17.07
N GLN A 36 14.22 8.36 17.45
CA GLN A 36 13.34 7.22 17.22
C GLN A 36 12.00 7.40 17.96
N HIS A 37 12.02 7.95 19.17
CA HIS A 37 10.77 8.29 19.86
C HIS A 37 10.03 9.46 19.20
N ALA A 38 10.76 10.49 18.75
CA ALA A 38 10.19 11.64 18.06
C ALA A 38 9.64 11.30 16.67
N ALA A 39 10.12 10.22 16.05
CA ALA A 39 9.59 9.71 14.79
C ALA A 39 8.12 9.24 14.89
N GLY A 40 7.61 9.05 16.13
CA GLY A 40 6.25 8.61 16.40
C GLY A 40 6.01 7.15 15.96
N PRO A 41 4.86 6.55 16.34
CA PRO A 41 4.42 5.34 15.67
C PRO A 41 4.22 5.68 14.20
N ILE A 42 4.87 4.92 13.31
CA ILE A 42 4.55 4.97 11.88
C ILE A 42 3.04 4.75 11.80
N LEU A 43 2.27 5.77 11.38
CA LEU A 43 0.86 5.57 11.02
C LEU A 43 0.86 4.38 10.07
N SER A 44 0.25 3.28 10.49
CA SER A 44 0.35 2.04 9.74
C SER A 44 -0.24 2.30 8.37
N LEU A 45 0.63 2.44 7.36
CA LEU A 45 0.23 2.62 5.97
C LEU A 45 -0.76 1.53 5.54
N SER A 46 -0.77 0.37 6.22
CA SER A 46 -1.70 -0.74 6.01
C SER A 46 -3.16 -0.33 5.97
N ASP A 47 -3.58 0.61 6.82
CA ASP A 47 -4.99 0.95 6.93
C ASP A 47 -5.35 2.01 5.89
N ALA A 48 -4.48 3.01 5.71
CA ALA A 48 -4.66 4.09 4.74
C ALA A 48 -4.67 3.61 3.28
N VAL A 49 -3.89 2.58 2.93
CA VAL A 49 -3.91 2.00 1.56
C VAL A 49 -5.19 1.23 1.25
N CYS A 50 -6.00 0.93 2.28
CA CYS A 50 -7.29 0.26 2.13
C CYS A 50 -8.48 1.22 2.09
N GLU A 51 -8.24 2.52 2.29
CA GLU A 51 -9.23 3.58 2.10
C GLU A 51 -9.27 4.01 0.64
N GLU A 52 -10.14 4.96 0.30
CA GLU A 52 -10.20 5.44 -1.08
C GLU A 52 -8.85 6.01 -1.57
N PRO A 53 -8.40 5.62 -2.78
CA PRO A 53 -7.14 6.07 -3.36
C PRO A 53 -6.99 7.60 -3.37
N SER A 54 -6.06 8.08 -2.56
CA SER A 54 -5.72 9.51 -2.49
C SER A 54 -4.26 9.70 -2.08
N PHE A 55 -3.71 10.88 -2.34
CA PHE A 55 -2.35 11.21 -1.92
C PHE A 55 -2.22 11.52 -0.41
N SER A 56 -3.35 11.51 0.31
CA SER A 56 -3.36 11.69 1.77
C SER A 56 -2.53 10.63 2.49
N ILE A 57 -2.38 9.42 1.91
CA ILE A 57 -1.51 8.35 2.43
C ILE A 57 -0.04 8.76 2.55
N THR A 58 0.36 9.82 1.85
CA THR A 58 1.73 10.34 1.85
C THR A 58 1.91 11.50 2.83
N SER A 59 0.83 11.96 3.48
CA SER A 59 0.85 13.06 4.44
C SER A 59 0.98 12.53 5.86
N ALA A 60 1.74 13.26 6.69
CA ALA A 60 1.86 13.00 8.11
C ALA A 60 1.52 14.30 8.84
N GLU A 61 0.74 14.20 9.91
CA GLU A 61 0.38 15.35 10.74
C GLU A 61 1.60 15.89 11.50
N SER A 62 2.53 15.00 11.87
CA SER A 62 3.76 15.37 12.54
C SER A 62 4.86 15.79 11.56
N THR A 63 5.41 16.98 11.77
CA THR A 63 6.60 17.49 11.08
C THR A 63 7.85 17.42 11.93
N THR A 64 7.80 16.81 13.12
CA THR A 64 8.85 16.88 14.15
C THR A 64 10.24 16.51 13.64
N LEU A 65 10.38 15.42 12.85
CA LEU A 65 11.68 15.03 12.28
C LEU A 65 12.20 16.03 11.24
N LYS A 66 11.30 16.66 10.47
CA LYS A 66 11.68 17.70 9.49
C LYS A 66 12.13 18.95 10.23
N ASP A 67 11.41 19.36 11.26
CA ASP A 67 11.75 20.54 12.06
C ASP A 67 13.07 20.32 12.81
N ALA A 68 13.28 19.14 13.39
CA ALA A 68 14.55 18.73 13.99
C ALA A 68 15.72 18.78 13.00
N SER A 69 15.49 18.41 11.73
CA SER A 69 16.52 18.46 10.69
C SER A 69 16.99 19.89 10.33
N LEU A 70 16.24 20.92 10.74
CA LEU A 70 16.56 22.32 10.50
C LEU A 70 17.35 22.97 11.66
N VAL A 71 17.46 22.30 12.81
CA VAL A 71 18.12 22.85 14.01
C VAL A 71 19.62 23.05 13.80
N SER A 72 20.32 22.03 13.31
CA SER A 72 21.77 22.11 13.03
C SER A 72 22.20 21.13 11.94
N ARG A 73 23.40 21.33 11.38
CA ARG A 73 23.99 20.38 10.40
C ARG A 73 24.20 18.99 10.99
N VAL A 74 24.50 18.92 12.29
CA VAL A 74 24.68 17.65 13.00
C VAL A 74 23.35 16.92 13.11
N TRP A 75 22.30 17.61 13.56
CA TRP A 75 20.95 17.04 13.66
C TRP A 75 20.43 16.59 12.30
N ARG A 76 20.66 17.40 11.26
CA ARG A 76 20.30 17.03 9.88
C ARG A 76 20.93 15.70 9.47
N ARG A 77 22.20 15.45 9.77
CA ARG A 77 22.88 14.19 9.43
C ARG A 77 22.22 12.98 10.09
N TYR A 78 21.81 13.10 11.35
CA TYR A 78 21.07 12.03 12.05
C TYR A 78 19.63 11.88 11.55
N MET A 79 18.99 12.98 11.12
CA MET A 79 17.57 12.96 10.75
C MET A 79 17.35 12.42 9.35
N LEU A 80 18.30 12.61 8.42
CA LEU A 80 18.14 12.17 7.04
C LEU A 80 17.87 10.66 6.92
N PRO A 81 18.60 9.75 7.58
CA PRO A 81 18.29 8.32 7.55
C PRO A 81 16.85 8.01 8.01
N LEU A 82 16.37 8.67 9.06
CA LEU A 82 15.00 8.47 9.57
C LEU A 82 13.95 9.02 8.61
N LEU A 83 14.18 10.21 8.05
CA LEU A 83 13.29 10.87 7.10
C LEU A 83 13.16 10.12 5.77
N PHE A 84 14.25 9.52 5.28
CA PHE A 84 14.31 8.83 3.98
C PHE A 84 14.21 7.30 4.09
N LYS A 85 14.10 6.75 5.30
CA LYS A 85 13.77 5.33 5.50
C LYS A 85 12.51 4.91 4.74
N HIS A 86 11.52 5.79 4.73
CA HIS A 86 10.26 5.63 3.98
C HIS A 86 10.20 6.74 2.92
N THR A 87 10.90 6.51 1.80
CA THR A 87 11.07 7.52 0.75
C THR A 87 9.83 7.62 -0.12
N ARG A 88 9.48 8.85 -0.52
CA ARG A 88 8.41 9.12 -1.50
C ARG A 88 8.93 9.94 -2.67
N LEU A 89 8.47 9.62 -3.87
CA LEU A 89 8.64 10.42 -5.08
C LEU A 89 7.25 10.77 -5.62
N ILE A 90 6.91 12.05 -5.63
CA ILE A 90 5.62 12.54 -6.16
C ILE A 90 5.88 13.32 -7.42
N LEU A 91 5.37 12.81 -8.54
CA LEU A 91 5.43 13.45 -9.84
C LEU A 91 4.19 14.31 -9.99
N ARG A 92 4.39 15.62 -10.09
CA ARG A 92 3.32 16.61 -10.30
C ARG A 92 3.49 17.21 -11.69
N ASP A 93 2.35 17.52 -12.30
CA ASP A 93 2.22 18.34 -13.50
C ASP A 93 2.98 17.87 -14.74
N SER A 94 2.22 17.30 -15.67
CA SER A 94 2.32 17.76 -17.04
C SER A 94 0.97 17.70 -17.71
N HIS A 95 0.67 18.71 -18.53
CA HIS A 95 -0.59 18.85 -19.27
C HIS A 95 -0.90 17.69 -20.23
N LEU A 96 0.02 16.72 -20.37
CA LEU A 96 -0.04 15.56 -21.27
C LEU A 96 0.46 14.26 -20.60
N CYS A 97 0.54 14.21 -19.27
CA CYS A 97 1.10 13.08 -18.52
C CYS A 97 2.58 12.73 -18.86
N SER A 98 3.30 13.57 -19.62
CA SER A 98 4.76 13.49 -19.81
C SER A 98 5.50 13.89 -18.55
N PHE A 99 5.86 12.92 -17.71
CA PHE A 99 6.82 13.14 -16.64
C PHE A 99 8.13 12.45 -16.99
N ASN A 100 9.25 13.16 -16.80
CA ASN A 100 10.58 12.60 -16.92
C ASN A 100 10.86 11.69 -15.71
N LEU A 101 10.27 10.49 -15.69
CA LEU A 101 10.41 9.54 -14.58
C LEU A 101 11.88 9.25 -14.31
N LYS A 102 12.64 8.95 -15.37
CA LYS A 102 14.06 8.61 -15.28
C LYS A 102 14.87 9.73 -14.64
N GLY A 103 14.75 10.97 -15.11
CA GLY A 103 15.48 12.11 -14.54
C GLY A 103 15.12 12.39 -13.08
N ASN A 104 13.85 12.22 -12.69
CA ASN A 104 13.42 12.36 -11.30
C ASN A 104 14.01 11.25 -10.41
N VAL A 105 14.01 10.01 -10.89
CA VAL A 105 14.60 8.86 -10.19
C VAL A 105 16.12 9.02 -10.09
N ASP A 106 16.81 9.41 -11.16
CA ASP A 106 18.26 9.64 -11.15
C ASP A 106 18.66 10.73 -10.15
N SER A 107 17.86 11.81 -10.07
CA SER A 107 18.06 12.89 -9.10
C SER A 107 17.87 12.40 -7.66
N LEU A 108 16.83 11.61 -7.42
CA LEU A 108 16.58 10.99 -6.12
C LEU A 108 17.73 10.04 -5.73
N LEU A 109 18.12 9.14 -6.62
CA LEU A 109 19.20 8.19 -6.37
C LEU A 109 20.52 8.89 -6.12
N SER A 110 20.81 9.98 -6.84
CA SER A 110 22.01 10.80 -6.61
C SER A 110 22.00 11.41 -5.20
N PHE A 111 20.85 11.91 -4.74
CA PHE A 111 20.68 12.43 -3.39
C PHE A 111 20.86 11.33 -2.33
N LEU A 112 20.22 10.17 -2.50
CA LEU A 112 20.31 9.05 -1.56
C LEU A 112 21.76 8.56 -1.43
N LYS A 113 22.48 8.44 -2.56
CA LYS A 113 23.90 8.05 -2.59
C LYS A 113 24.80 9.10 -1.92
N ALA A 114 24.57 10.39 -2.18
CA ALA A 114 25.38 11.47 -1.58
C ALA A 114 25.27 11.53 -0.05
N HIS A 115 24.21 10.94 0.52
CA HIS A 115 23.93 10.93 1.95
C HIS A 115 23.98 9.53 2.59
N ASP A 116 24.39 8.50 1.84
CA ASP A 116 24.45 7.10 2.29
C ASP A 116 23.15 6.61 2.95
N LEU A 117 22.00 6.91 2.31
CA LEU A 117 20.67 6.69 2.88
C LEU A 117 20.11 5.32 2.47
N VAL A 118 19.63 4.57 3.47
CA VAL A 118 18.99 3.26 3.26
C VAL A 118 17.46 3.42 3.22
N VAL A 119 16.86 2.99 2.11
CA VAL A 119 15.41 3.04 1.89
C VAL A 119 14.79 1.68 2.23
N SER A 120 13.88 1.65 3.20
CA SER A 120 13.12 0.45 3.59
C SER A 120 11.81 0.31 2.81
N SER A 121 11.13 1.42 2.53
CA SER A 121 9.94 1.44 1.67
C SER A 121 9.97 2.63 0.72
N PHE A 122 9.35 2.47 -0.44
CA PHE A 122 9.31 3.47 -1.50
C PHE A 122 7.87 3.71 -1.97
N ILE A 123 7.47 4.97 -2.07
CA ILE A 123 6.16 5.36 -2.61
C ILE A 123 6.35 6.20 -3.87
N LEU A 124 5.75 5.78 -4.98
CA LEU A 124 5.64 6.56 -6.21
C LEU A 124 4.21 7.09 -6.34
N GLY A 125 4.05 8.41 -6.28
CA GLY A 125 2.79 9.07 -6.54
C GLY A 125 2.82 9.80 -7.87
N VAL A 126 1.83 9.58 -8.74
CA VAL A 126 1.73 10.27 -10.02
C VAL A 126 0.44 11.09 -10.05
N TYR A 127 0.58 12.40 -9.90
CA TYR A 127 -0.52 13.33 -9.73
C TYR A 127 -1.03 13.85 -11.08
N ASN A 128 -2.34 13.81 -11.29
CA ASN A 128 -2.96 14.34 -12.50
C ASN A 128 -4.37 14.86 -12.21
N HIS A 129 -4.47 16.09 -11.72
CA HIS A 129 -5.75 16.65 -11.25
C HIS A 129 -6.65 17.22 -12.34
N GLU A 130 -6.12 17.53 -13.52
CA GLU A 130 -6.82 18.36 -14.52
C GLU A 130 -7.10 17.64 -15.85
N ALA A 131 -6.49 16.48 -16.10
CA ALA A 131 -6.76 15.74 -17.33
C ALA A 131 -7.97 14.81 -17.16
N PRO A 132 -8.90 14.77 -18.13
CA PRO A 132 -9.90 13.71 -18.22
C PRO A 132 -9.25 12.33 -18.17
N VAL A 133 -9.93 11.34 -17.58
CA VAL A 133 -9.41 9.97 -17.38
C VAL A 133 -8.87 9.36 -18.69
N GLN A 134 -9.52 9.66 -19.82
CA GLN A 134 -9.11 9.22 -21.17
C GLN A 134 -7.93 10.00 -21.79
N ARG A 135 -7.64 11.24 -21.38
CA ARG A 135 -6.55 12.06 -21.96
C ARG A 135 -5.17 11.75 -21.40
N VAL A 136 -5.08 10.77 -20.50
CA VAL A 136 -3.81 10.24 -20.03
C VAL A 136 -3.15 9.47 -21.17
N LEU A 137 -2.35 10.16 -21.98
CA LEU A 137 -1.56 9.53 -23.02
C LEU A 137 -0.59 8.55 -22.35
N GLY A 138 -0.71 7.27 -22.70
CA GLY A 138 0.20 6.26 -22.23
C GLY A 138 1.58 6.44 -22.84
N TYR A 139 2.63 6.17 -22.06
CA TYR A 139 4.02 6.22 -22.51
C TYR A 139 4.45 4.89 -23.09
N GLN A 140 5.62 4.87 -23.73
CA GLN A 140 6.27 3.59 -24.06
C GLN A 140 6.61 2.88 -22.75
N SER A 141 5.84 1.84 -22.42
CA SER A 141 6.00 1.06 -21.19
C SER A 141 7.45 0.63 -20.95
N GLU A 142 8.22 0.38 -22.03
CA GLU A 142 9.63 0.00 -22.00
C GLU A 142 10.54 0.98 -21.23
N GLU A 143 10.32 2.29 -21.37
CA GLU A 143 11.14 3.31 -20.70
C GLU A 143 11.06 3.17 -19.17
N TYR A 144 9.86 2.91 -18.65
CA TYR A 144 9.61 2.77 -17.21
C TYR A 144 10.23 1.50 -16.60
N GLN A 145 10.50 0.48 -17.40
CA GLN A 145 11.03 -0.80 -16.88
C GLN A 145 12.50 -0.71 -16.56
N SER A 146 13.24 0.06 -17.37
CA SER A 146 14.63 0.40 -17.07
C SER A 146 14.74 1.17 -15.76
N VAL A 147 13.79 2.09 -15.49
CA VAL A 147 13.74 2.86 -14.24
C VAL A 147 13.62 1.95 -13.02
N TRP A 148 12.74 0.95 -13.06
CA TRP A 148 12.62 0.00 -11.95
C TRP A 148 13.92 -0.75 -11.71
N THR A 149 14.60 -1.17 -12.78
CA THR A 149 15.90 -1.84 -12.69
C THR A 149 16.93 -0.95 -12.00
N ASP A 150 17.08 0.30 -12.45
CA ASP A 150 18.04 1.24 -11.87
C ASP A 150 17.71 1.59 -10.41
N LEU A 151 16.42 1.74 -10.10
CA LEU A 151 15.94 1.99 -8.75
C LEU A 151 16.31 0.82 -7.83
N PHE A 152 15.99 -0.43 -8.22
CA PHE A 152 16.23 -1.61 -7.38
C PHE A 152 17.71 -2.01 -7.27
N GLN A 153 18.54 -1.60 -8.24
CA GLN A 153 19.99 -1.73 -8.12
C GLN A 153 20.58 -0.75 -7.10
N ALA A 154 20.01 0.44 -6.97
CA ALA A 154 20.49 1.48 -6.08
C ALA A 154 19.87 1.40 -4.67
N ILE A 155 18.61 0.99 -4.58
CA ILE A 155 17.87 0.80 -3.32
C ILE A 155 17.15 -0.55 -3.35
N ASN A 156 17.03 -1.25 -2.22
CA ASN A 156 16.29 -2.52 -2.16
C ASN A 156 15.09 -2.41 -1.19
N PRO A 157 14.04 -1.68 -1.58
CA PRO A 157 12.88 -1.47 -0.72
C PRO A 157 12.10 -2.78 -0.53
N ARG A 158 11.68 -3.04 0.70
CA ARG A 158 10.82 -4.20 1.03
C ARG A 158 9.36 -3.98 0.69
N VAL A 159 8.96 -2.72 0.56
CA VAL A 159 7.59 -2.30 0.24
C VAL A 159 7.67 -1.23 -0.83
N VAL A 160 6.95 -1.44 -1.93
CA VAL A 160 6.74 -0.43 -2.98
C VAL A 160 5.25 -0.17 -3.09
N THR A 161 4.86 1.11 -3.06
CA THR A 161 3.47 1.55 -3.22
C THR A 161 3.41 2.53 -4.39
N ILE A 162 2.52 2.28 -5.35
CA ILE A 162 2.25 3.18 -6.46
C ILE A 162 0.83 3.72 -6.30
N VAL A 163 0.69 5.04 -6.35
CA VAL A 163 -0.61 5.73 -6.44
C VAL A 163 -0.62 6.50 -7.76
N ALA A 164 -1.43 6.05 -8.71
CA ALA A 164 -1.46 6.64 -10.05
C ALA A 164 -2.83 6.48 -10.70
N PRO A 165 -3.18 7.29 -11.72
CA PRO A 165 -4.33 7.04 -12.58
C PRO A 165 -4.24 5.65 -13.21
N PRO A 166 -5.37 4.96 -13.47
CA PRO A 166 -5.37 3.58 -13.96
C PRO A 166 -4.43 3.38 -15.15
N ARG A 167 -4.55 4.20 -16.20
CA ARG A 167 -3.72 4.09 -17.41
C ARG A 167 -2.20 4.13 -17.13
N LEU A 168 -1.75 5.06 -16.29
CA LEU A 168 -0.33 5.19 -15.94
C LEU A 168 0.13 4.07 -15.02
N LEU A 169 -0.75 3.61 -14.13
CA LEU A 169 -0.46 2.43 -13.31
C LEU A 169 -0.22 1.20 -14.20
N GLY A 170 -0.97 1.05 -15.28
CA GLY A 170 -0.74 0.05 -16.32
C GLY A 170 0.64 0.18 -16.96
N ASP A 171 0.99 1.36 -17.47
CA ASP A 171 2.29 1.59 -18.13
C ASP A 171 3.47 1.32 -17.19
N LEU A 172 3.38 1.75 -15.93
CA LEU A 172 4.41 1.55 -14.89
C LEU A 172 4.61 0.07 -14.55
N THR A 173 3.57 -0.76 -14.69
CA THR A 173 3.56 -2.17 -14.28
C THR A 173 3.62 -3.15 -15.44
N ARG A 174 3.59 -2.66 -16.69
CA ARG A 174 3.33 -3.46 -17.93
C ARG A 174 1.96 -4.12 -17.97
N CYS A 175 1.02 -3.69 -17.14
CA CYS A 175 -0.36 -4.17 -17.23
C CYS A 175 -1.09 -3.43 -18.35
N VAL A 176 -1.77 -4.20 -19.21
CA VAL A 176 -2.75 -3.67 -20.15
C VAL A 176 -4.04 -3.41 -19.38
N ILE A 177 -4.53 -2.17 -19.47
CA ILE A 177 -5.75 -1.72 -18.80
C ILE A 177 -6.72 -1.25 -19.88
N ASP A 178 -7.93 -1.80 -19.84
CA ASP A 178 -9.03 -1.36 -20.68
C ASP A 178 -9.53 0.01 -20.16
N MET A 179 -9.63 0.98 -21.07
CA MET A 179 -10.02 2.35 -20.75
C MET A 179 -11.33 2.76 -21.47
N GLU A 180 -11.98 1.83 -22.18
CA GLU A 180 -13.15 2.12 -23.01
C GLU A 180 -14.28 2.78 -22.21
N ASP A 181 -14.62 2.22 -21.04
CA ASP A 181 -15.69 2.72 -20.18
C ASP A 181 -15.18 3.51 -18.96
N ALA A 182 -13.90 3.91 -18.94
CA ALA A 182 -13.27 4.47 -17.74
C ALA A 182 -13.96 5.73 -17.18
N ASP A 183 -14.56 6.53 -18.06
CA ASP A 183 -15.32 7.73 -17.67
C ASP A 183 -16.57 7.38 -16.85
N SER A 184 -17.20 6.22 -17.09
CA SER A 184 -18.38 5.76 -16.36
C SER A 184 -18.10 5.43 -14.89
N PHE A 185 -16.83 5.21 -14.52
CA PHE A 185 -16.43 4.88 -13.16
C PHE A 185 -15.81 6.08 -12.42
N ASN A 186 -15.32 7.10 -13.13
CA ASN A 186 -14.67 8.28 -12.54
C ASN A 186 -13.53 7.93 -11.54
N ILE A 187 -12.82 6.83 -11.78
CA ILE A 187 -11.69 6.39 -10.94
C ILE A 187 -10.47 7.25 -11.27
N LYS A 188 -10.14 8.17 -10.36
CA LYS A 188 -9.00 9.09 -10.53
C LYS A 188 -7.66 8.42 -10.26
N TYR A 189 -7.60 7.57 -9.25
CA TYR A 189 -6.38 6.91 -8.79
C TYR A 189 -6.66 5.49 -8.36
N GLN A 190 -5.64 4.66 -8.48
CA GLN A 190 -5.59 3.31 -7.94
C GLN A 190 -4.30 3.15 -7.15
N ILE A 191 -4.29 2.21 -6.19
CA ILE A 191 -3.11 1.86 -5.41
C ILE A 191 -2.70 0.43 -5.75
N LEU A 192 -1.44 0.27 -6.15
CA LEU A 192 -0.77 -1.03 -6.14
C LEU A 192 0.32 -1.00 -5.07
N GLN A 193 0.27 -1.91 -4.11
CA GLN A 193 1.35 -2.12 -3.16
C GLN A 193 1.90 -3.53 -3.27
N LEU A 194 3.21 -3.63 -3.40
CA LEU A 194 3.96 -4.88 -3.42
C LEU A 194 4.86 -4.91 -2.21
N SER A 195 4.89 -6.03 -1.50
CA SER A 195 5.77 -6.18 -0.35
C SER A 195 6.35 -7.58 -0.19
N VAL A 196 7.51 -7.61 0.45
CA VAL A 196 8.18 -8.83 0.90
C VAL A 196 8.08 -8.84 2.42
N GLU A 197 7.21 -9.69 2.94
CA GLU A 197 7.20 -10.03 4.37
C GLU A 197 8.50 -10.76 4.69
N LYS A 198 9.04 -10.59 5.91
CA LYS A 198 10.34 -11.17 6.31
C LYS A 198 10.40 -12.63 5.87
N LEU A 199 11.19 -12.93 4.84
CA LEU A 199 11.55 -14.30 4.53
C LEU A 199 12.12 -14.91 5.81
N ALA A 200 11.63 -16.09 6.20
CA ALA A 200 12.41 -16.96 7.07
C ALA A 200 13.83 -17.03 6.49
N PRO A 201 14.89 -17.01 7.32
CA PRO A 201 16.26 -16.99 6.81
C PRO A 201 16.42 -18.12 5.79
N SER A 202 16.58 -17.72 4.54
CA SER A 202 16.85 -18.65 3.44
C SER A 202 18.05 -19.46 3.89
N LYS A 203 17.88 -20.78 3.99
CA LYS A 203 19.04 -21.67 4.05
C LYS A 203 19.82 -21.36 2.78
N GLN A 204 20.96 -20.68 2.93
CA GLN A 204 21.93 -20.53 1.86
C GLN A 204 22.16 -21.93 1.29
N ILE A 205 21.62 -22.17 0.11
CA ILE A 205 22.12 -23.23 -0.74
C ILE A 205 23.42 -22.64 -1.27
N ASP A 206 24.53 -23.08 -0.67
CA ASP A 206 25.86 -22.97 -1.24
C ASP A 206 25.82 -23.61 -2.63
N GLN A 207 25.57 -22.80 -3.65
CA GLN A 207 25.86 -23.12 -5.03
C GLN A 207 26.60 -21.92 -5.62
N SER A 208 27.93 -22.03 -5.59
CA SER A 208 28.84 -21.27 -6.44
C SER A 208 28.31 -21.24 -7.89
N PRO A 209 28.38 -20.10 -8.60
CA PRO A 209 28.02 -20.06 -10.01
C PRO A 209 29.05 -20.88 -10.79
N ARG A 210 28.60 -21.98 -11.42
CA ARG A 210 29.36 -22.57 -12.52
C ARG A 210 29.15 -21.65 -13.73
N GLU A 211 30.23 -21.00 -14.15
CA GLU A 211 30.32 -20.37 -15.47
C GLU A 211 29.95 -21.42 -16.53
N ASN A 212 28.82 -21.20 -17.20
CA ASN A 212 28.54 -21.78 -18.49
C ASN A 212 28.02 -20.65 -19.38
N ASP A 213 28.76 -20.47 -20.47
CA ASP A 213 28.57 -19.53 -21.55
C ASP A 213 27.15 -19.53 -22.14
N ALA A 214 26.80 -18.35 -22.70
CA ALA A 214 25.60 -17.99 -23.46
C ALA A 214 24.34 -17.63 -22.64
N THR A 215 24.37 -16.48 -21.95
CA THR A 215 23.13 -15.80 -21.54
C THR A 215 22.51 -15.04 -22.73
N PRO A 216 21.24 -15.30 -23.11
CA PRO A 216 20.48 -14.26 -23.79
C PRO A 216 20.35 -13.08 -22.83
N VAL A 217 20.52 -11.86 -23.36
CA VAL A 217 20.35 -10.59 -22.63
C VAL A 217 19.14 -10.72 -21.71
N SER A 218 19.37 -10.75 -20.39
CA SER A 218 18.27 -10.79 -19.41
C SER A 218 17.43 -9.55 -19.65
N GLN A 219 16.21 -9.76 -20.15
CA GLN A 219 15.24 -8.70 -20.38
C GLN A 219 15.04 -7.90 -19.08
N PRO A 220 14.76 -6.59 -19.15
CA PRO A 220 14.44 -5.82 -17.96
C PRO A 220 13.26 -6.47 -17.25
N GLN A 221 13.50 -6.95 -16.03
CA GLN A 221 12.48 -7.53 -15.16
C GLN A 221 11.54 -6.40 -14.77
N GLY A 222 10.27 -6.49 -15.15
CA GLY A 222 9.30 -5.46 -14.78
C GLY A 222 9.10 -5.40 -13.27
N LEU A 223 8.45 -4.36 -12.76
CA LEU A 223 8.24 -4.20 -11.32
C LEU A 223 7.67 -5.45 -10.64
N LEU A 224 6.73 -6.16 -11.29
CA LEU A 224 6.09 -7.36 -10.76
C LEU A 224 7.03 -8.58 -10.66
N GLN A 225 8.20 -8.53 -11.31
CA GLN A 225 9.17 -9.63 -11.41
C GLN A 225 10.52 -9.30 -10.77
N ILE A 226 10.81 -8.03 -10.47
CA ILE A 226 12.11 -7.56 -10.00
C ILE A 226 12.48 -8.02 -8.59
N SER A 227 11.48 -8.44 -7.80
CA SER A 227 11.62 -8.87 -6.42
C SER A 227 10.66 -10.04 -6.16
N PRO A 228 10.99 -10.97 -5.25
CA PRO A 228 10.11 -12.08 -4.88
C PRO A 228 8.98 -11.58 -3.97
N TRP A 229 8.06 -10.78 -4.53
CA TRP A 229 6.93 -10.23 -3.81
C TRP A 229 6.11 -11.34 -3.15
N THR A 230 5.89 -11.25 -1.84
CA THR A 230 5.11 -12.22 -1.07
C THR A 230 3.68 -11.74 -0.83
N SER A 231 3.44 -10.43 -0.95
CA SER A 231 2.13 -9.82 -0.76
C SER A 231 1.85 -8.78 -1.83
N VAL A 232 0.63 -8.84 -2.38
CA VAL A 232 0.08 -7.89 -3.35
C VAL A 232 -1.17 -7.25 -2.75
N LEU A 233 -1.23 -5.93 -2.78
CA LEU A 233 -2.45 -5.18 -2.49
C LEU A 233 -2.84 -4.37 -3.72
N LEU A 234 -4.08 -4.54 -4.17
CA LEU A 234 -4.68 -3.74 -5.23
C LEU A 234 -5.90 -3.03 -4.67
N ASN A 235 -5.90 -1.71 -4.78
CA ASN A 235 -7.04 -0.86 -4.46
C ASN A 235 -7.48 -0.10 -5.70
N GLU A 236 -8.65 -0.47 -6.21
CA GLU A 236 -9.22 0.06 -7.45
C GLU A 236 -10.07 1.31 -7.21
N GLY A 237 -10.34 1.67 -5.95
CA GLY A 237 -11.23 2.76 -5.60
C GLY A 237 -12.71 2.42 -5.78
N SER A 238 -13.52 3.43 -6.03
CA SER A 238 -14.98 3.32 -6.07
C SER A 238 -15.53 3.07 -7.46
N HIS A 239 -16.50 2.14 -7.54
CA HIS A 239 -17.23 1.81 -8.76
C HIS A 239 -18.67 2.35 -8.75
N MET A 240 -19.00 3.15 -7.73
CA MET A 240 -20.34 3.62 -7.48
C MET A 240 -20.91 4.51 -8.58
N GLU A 241 -20.06 5.31 -9.21
CA GLU A 241 -20.45 6.22 -10.29
C GLU A 241 -21.22 5.46 -11.38
N ALA A 242 -20.69 4.31 -11.79
CA ALA A 242 -21.32 3.45 -12.80
C ALA A 242 -22.69 2.96 -12.33
N SER A 243 -22.78 2.49 -11.08
CA SER A 243 -24.02 1.96 -10.51
C SER A 243 -25.11 3.03 -10.35
N LEU A 244 -24.73 4.25 -10.00
CA LEU A 244 -25.63 5.35 -9.68
C LEU A 244 -26.15 6.09 -10.92
N ASN A 245 -25.31 6.25 -11.93
CA ASN A 245 -25.58 7.18 -13.03
C ASN A 245 -25.93 6.50 -14.36
N TYR A 246 -25.93 5.17 -14.42
CA TYR A 246 -26.19 4.42 -15.65
C TYR A 246 -27.27 3.35 -15.45
N ASP A 247 -28.20 3.25 -16.41
CA ASP A 247 -29.32 2.31 -16.35
C ASP A 247 -28.89 0.84 -16.46
N THR A 248 -27.78 0.57 -17.17
CA THR A 248 -27.24 -0.78 -17.34
C THR A 248 -25.76 -0.85 -16.92
N PRO A 249 -25.48 -0.73 -15.61
CA PRO A 249 -24.11 -0.54 -15.13
C PRO A 249 -23.21 -1.73 -15.50
N ARG A 250 -23.75 -2.96 -15.49
CA ARG A 250 -23.01 -4.21 -15.76
C ARG A 250 -22.46 -4.37 -17.18
N HIS A 251 -22.86 -3.54 -18.14
CA HIS A 251 -22.26 -3.54 -19.48
C HIS A 251 -20.95 -2.75 -19.55
N HIS A 252 -20.64 -1.95 -18.52
CA HIS A 252 -19.42 -1.15 -18.47
C HIS A 252 -18.28 -1.95 -17.82
N ARG A 253 -17.06 -1.79 -18.35
CA ARG A 253 -15.84 -2.41 -17.81
C ARG A 253 -15.02 -1.42 -17.01
N ALA A 254 -14.76 -1.77 -15.75
CA ALA A 254 -13.92 -0.94 -14.89
C ALA A 254 -12.47 -0.92 -15.38
N PRO A 255 -11.79 0.24 -15.38
CA PRO A 255 -10.37 0.30 -15.67
C PRO A 255 -9.61 -0.40 -14.54
N SER A 256 -9.00 -1.54 -14.85
CA SER A 256 -8.48 -2.46 -13.84
C SER A 256 -7.20 -3.17 -14.26
N LEU A 257 -6.33 -3.43 -13.29
CA LEU A 257 -5.16 -4.29 -13.46
C LEU A 257 -5.50 -5.78 -13.40
N LEU A 258 -6.68 -6.16 -12.89
CA LEU A 258 -7.05 -7.56 -12.63
C LEU A 258 -6.90 -8.43 -13.88
N ASN A 259 -7.34 -7.95 -15.04
CA ASN A 259 -7.21 -8.72 -16.29
C ASN A 259 -5.74 -9.07 -16.58
N SER A 260 -4.85 -8.10 -16.49
CA SER A 260 -3.42 -8.34 -16.75
C SER A 260 -2.74 -9.16 -15.67
N LEU A 261 -3.14 -8.96 -14.40
CA LEU A 261 -2.57 -9.68 -13.26
C LEU A 261 -3.03 -11.14 -13.22
N LEU A 262 -4.33 -11.39 -13.37
CA LEU A 262 -4.98 -12.66 -13.07
C LEU A 262 -5.28 -13.52 -14.31
N ILE A 263 -5.76 -12.90 -15.38
CA ILE A 263 -5.97 -13.60 -16.67
C ILE A 263 -4.64 -13.68 -17.42
N GLY A 264 -3.87 -12.59 -17.39
CA GLY A 264 -2.49 -12.56 -17.85
C GLY A 264 -1.52 -13.20 -16.83
N PRO A 265 -0.33 -13.64 -17.27
CA PRO A 265 0.65 -14.30 -16.40
C PRO A 265 1.53 -13.30 -15.62
N LEU A 266 0.96 -12.18 -15.13
CA LEU A 266 1.74 -11.12 -14.47
C LEU A 266 1.63 -11.10 -12.95
N TYR A 267 0.71 -11.84 -12.33
CA TYR A 267 0.68 -11.97 -10.87
C TYR A 267 2.03 -12.52 -10.36
N PRO A 268 2.65 -11.91 -9.32
CA PRO A 268 3.90 -12.41 -8.78
C PRO A 268 3.77 -13.86 -8.28
N ALA A 269 4.52 -14.79 -8.86
CA ALA A 269 4.40 -16.22 -8.57
C ALA A 269 4.73 -16.60 -7.11
N THR A 270 5.47 -15.74 -6.41
CA THR A 270 5.85 -15.91 -5.00
C THR A 270 4.83 -15.31 -4.01
N ALA A 271 3.81 -14.61 -4.50
CA ALA A 271 2.84 -13.96 -3.63
C ALA A 271 1.88 -14.97 -3.02
N THR A 272 1.83 -14.99 -1.70
CA THR A 272 0.94 -15.83 -0.89
C THR A 272 -0.18 -15.04 -0.24
N THR A 273 -0.12 -13.71 -0.32
CA THR A 273 -1.09 -12.79 0.29
C THR A 273 -1.66 -11.84 -0.78
N LEU A 274 -2.99 -11.78 -0.86
CA LEU A 274 -3.71 -10.82 -1.69
C LEU A 274 -4.66 -9.98 -0.82
N THR A 275 -4.52 -8.67 -0.89
CA THR A 275 -5.54 -7.73 -0.40
C THR A 275 -6.16 -7.04 -1.60
N TYR A 276 -7.46 -7.25 -1.80
CA TYR A 276 -8.21 -6.61 -2.87
C TYR A 276 -9.23 -5.63 -2.29
N VAL A 277 -9.17 -4.40 -2.77
CA VAL A 277 -10.06 -3.32 -2.36
C VAL A 277 -10.73 -2.74 -3.60
N ALA A 278 -12.06 -2.81 -3.62
CA ALA A 278 -12.89 -2.11 -4.58
C ALA A 278 -14.16 -1.71 -3.86
N ILE A 279 -14.50 -0.42 -3.84
CA ILE A 279 -15.69 0.06 -3.16
C ILE A 279 -16.89 -0.14 -4.08
N PHE A 280 -17.79 -1.05 -3.67
CA PHE A 280 -18.99 -1.47 -4.39
C PHE A 280 -18.75 -1.83 -5.86
N PRO A 281 -17.89 -2.81 -6.15
CA PRO A 281 -17.63 -3.21 -7.53
C PRO A 281 -18.90 -3.75 -8.18
N LEU A 282 -18.99 -3.59 -9.50
CA LEU A 282 -19.99 -4.31 -10.27
C LEU A 282 -19.72 -5.81 -10.15
N ARG A 283 -20.77 -6.61 -9.99
CA ARG A 283 -20.63 -8.06 -9.89
C ARG A 283 -19.86 -8.65 -11.09
N THR A 284 -20.14 -8.17 -12.31
CA THR A 284 -19.46 -8.63 -13.54
C THR A 284 -17.96 -8.34 -13.53
N HIS A 285 -17.52 -7.26 -12.89
CA HIS A 285 -16.11 -6.95 -12.72
C HIS A 285 -15.47 -7.86 -11.66
N PHE A 286 -16.14 -7.99 -10.50
CA PHE A 286 -15.68 -8.82 -9.38
C PHE A 286 -15.52 -10.30 -9.75
N GLU A 287 -16.33 -10.80 -10.68
CA GLU A 287 -16.23 -12.15 -11.23
C GLU A 287 -14.84 -12.47 -11.81
N THR A 288 -14.11 -11.48 -12.32
CA THR A 288 -12.71 -11.64 -12.78
C THR A 288 -11.80 -12.16 -11.66
N LEU A 289 -11.92 -11.59 -10.46
CA LEU A 289 -11.12 -12.02 -9.31
C LEU A 289 -11.50 -13.43 -8.86
N THR A 290 -12.80 -13.73 -8.85
CA THR A 290 -13.27 -15.01 -8.33
C THR A 290 -13.00 -16.17 -9.29
N TYR A 291 -13.13 -15.97 -10.60
CA TYR A 291 -12.79 -17.00 -11.59
C TYR A 291 -11.27 -17.23 -11.74
N HIS A 292 -10.46 -16.19 -11.53
CA HIS A 292 -9.02 -16.22 -11.77
C HIS A 292 -8.19 -15.98 -10.52
N LEU A 293 -8.69 -16.40 -9.35
CA LEU A 293 -7.99 -16.20 -8.09
C LEU A 293 -6.58 -16.83 -8.17
N PRO A 294 -5.50 -16.11 -7.80
CA PRO A 294 -4.17 -16.68 -7.75
C PRO A 294 -4.06 -17.66 -6.57
N ALA A 295 -3.05 -18.54 -6.59
CA ALA A 295 -2.80 -19.50 -5.51
C ALA A 295 -2.24 -18.79 -4.25
N VAL A 296 -3.14 -18.17 -3.48
CA VAL A 296 -2.81 -17.42 -2.27
C VAL A 296 -3.28 -18.16 -1.02
N HIS A 297 -2.52 -18.00 0.06
CA HIS A 297 -2.84 -18.53 1.39
C HIS A 297 -3.71 -17.56 2.18
N ARG A 298 -3.49 -16.25 2.03
CA ARG A 298 -4.26 -15.21 2.71
C ARG A 298 -4.94 -14.30 1.71
N LEU A 299 -6.25 -14.13 1.87
CA LEU A 299 -7.09 -13.27 1.05
C LEU A 299 -7.87 -12.29 1.94
N SER A 300 -7.68 -10.99 1.70
CA SER A 300 -8.48 -9.93 2.33
C SER A 300 -9.31 -9.21 1.26
N LEU A 301 -10.64 -9.15 1.43
CA LEU A 301 -11.56 -8.51 0.49
C LEU A 301 -12.30 -7.34 1.14
N HIS A 302 -12.23 -6.18 0.52
CA HIS A 302 -12.85 -4.94 0.98
C HIS A 302 -13.78 -4.46 -0.14
N LEU A 303 -15.07 -4.76 0.00
CA LEU A 303 -16.09 -4.44 -1.01
C LEU A 303 -16.94 -3.22 -0.63
N SER A 304 -16.71 -2.67 0.56
CA SER A 304 -17.36 -1.47 1.10
C SER A 304 -16.31 -0.52 1.69
N PRO A 305 -16.65 0.77 1.89
CA PRO A 305 -15.75 1.72 2.52
C PRO A 305 -15.41 1.34 3.96
N LYS A 306 -14.12 1.37 4.32
CA LYS A 306 -13.63 1.13 5.69
C LYS A 306 -13.87 2.31 6.63
N SER A 307 -13.69 3.53 6.15
CA SER A 307 -13.90 4.75 6.92
C SER A 307 -14.67 5.81 6.13
N LYS A 308 -14.85 7.01 6.71
CA LYS A 308 -15.44 8.16 6.03
C LYS A 308 -14.66 8.45 4.74
N SER A 309 -15.28 8.29 3.57
CA SER A 309 -14.86 9.06 2.40
C SER A 309 -15.76 10.26 2.22
N THR A 310 -15.30 11.42 2.69
CA THR A 310 -15.93 12.71 2.39
C THR A 310 -15.75 13.12 0.92
N ALA A 311 -14.88 12.43 0.18
CA ALA A 311 -14.62 12.68 -1.24
C ALA A 311 -15.67 12.00 -2.15
N LEU A 312 -16.12 10.79 -1.78
CA LEU A 312 -17.23 10.10 -2.46
C LEU A 312 -18.59 10.55 -1.94
N PHE A 313 -18.67 10.96 -0.67
CA PHE A 313 -19.91 11.38 -0.04
C PHE A 313 -19.72 12.60 0.85
N PRO A 314 -20.00 13.82 0.34
CA PRO A 314 -20.07 15.00 1.19
C PRO A 314 -21.10 14.85 2.33
N ASP A 315 -22.19 14.11 2.05
CA ASP A 315 -23.34 13.91 2.94
C ASP A 315 -23.52 12.44 3.41
N GLY A 316 -22.54 11.56 3.18
CA GLY A 316 -22.64 10.14 3.50
C GLY A 316 -22.35 9.80 4.97
N PRO A 317 -22.45 8.50 5.33
CA PRO A 317 -22.33 8.05 6.71
C PRO A 317 -21.03 8.47 7.38
N LYS A 318 -21.15 8.86 8.64
CA LYS A 318 -20.01 9.29 9.44
C LYS A 318 -19.14 8.12 9.91
N ASP A 319 -19.57 6.87 9.92
CA ASP A 319 -18.83 5.79 10.60
C ASP A 319 -18.69 4.50 9.76
N GLY A 320 -18.34 4.59 8.46
CA GLY A 320 -18.18 3.43 7.57
C GLY A 320 -19.49 2.96 6.92
N PHE A 321 -19.57 1.69 6.48
CA PHE A 321 -20.76 1.16 5.80
C PHE A 321 -22.01 1.10 6.71
N TYR A 322 -23.09 1.80 6.33
CA TYR A 322 -24.44 1.66 6.89
C TYR A 322 -25.46 1.40 5.78
N GLN A 323 -26.15 0.26 5.89
CA GLN A 323 -27.07 -0.24 4.86
C GLN A 323 -28.17 0.75 4.50
N ASP A 324 -28.71 1.50 5.46
CA ASP A 324 -29.83 2.43 5.22
C ASP A 324 -29.39 3.76 4.57
N GLU A 325 -28.09 3.96 4.35
CA GLU A 325 -27.52 5.23 3.88
C GLU A 325 -27.02 5.19 2.43
N TYR A 326 -27.08 4.02 1.78
CA TYR A 326 -26.72 3.85 0.37
C TYR A 326 -27.96 3.54 -0.47
N ALA A 327 -27.92 3.94 -1.75
CA ALA A 327 -29.00 3.65 -2.68
C ALA A 327 -29.14 2.12 -2.92
N GLU A 328 -30.37 1.67 -3.14
CA GLU A 328 -30.71 0.25 -3.23
C GLU A 328 -29.91 -0.49 -4.31
N ASN A 329 -29.63 0.15 -5.45
CA ASN A 329 -28.80 -0.38 -6.52
C ASN A 329 -27.37 -0.76 -6.07
N ILE A 330 -26.73 0.08 -5.25
CA ILE A 330 -25.39 -0.17 -4.70
C ILE A 330 -25.42 -1.36 -3.74
N LEU A 331 -26.43 -1.39 -2.87
CA LEU A 331 -26.61 -2.48 -1.91
C LEU A 331 -26.86 -3.81 -2.63
N GLN A 332 -27.62 -3.77 -3.72
CA GLN A 332 -27.89 -4.92 -4.57
C GLN A 332 -26.62 -5.45 -5.24
N GLU A 333 -25.77 -4.59 -5.83
CA GLU A 333 -24.49 -5.02 -6.41
C GLU A 333 -23.56 -5.66 -5.37
N ARG A 334 -23.50 -5.08 -4.16
CA ARG A 334 -22.75 -5.67 -3.04
C ARG A 334 -23.28 -7.05 -2.66
N LEU A 335 -24.59 -7.18 -2.49
CA LEU A 335 -25.23 -8.47 -2.16
C LEU A 335 -24.91 -9.52 -3.22
N GLU A 336 -24.93 -9.13 -4.49
CA GLU A 336 -24.61 -10.02 -5.60
C GLU A 336 -23.15 -10.45 -5.63
N CYS A 337 -22.21 -9.55 -5.33
CA CYS A 337 -20.79 -9.91 -5.17
C CYS A 337 -20.59 -10.93 -4.06
N TYR A 338 -21.21 -10.72 -2.89
CA TYR A 338 -21.12 -11.66 -1.77
C TYR A 338 -21.81 -13.00 -2.05
N THR A 339 -22.95 -12.96 -2.73
CA THR A 339 -23.65 -14.19 -3.16
C THR A 339 -22.81 -14.99 -4.15
N HIS A 340 -22.11 -14.30 -5.07
CA HIS A 340 -21.19 -14.95 -6.00
C HIS A 340 -19.98 -15.54 -5.26
N LEU A 341 -19.38 -14.78 -4.33
CA LEU A 341 -18.24 -15.20 -3.51
C LEU A 341 -18.56 -16.44 -2.65
N ALA A 342 -19.76 -16.50 -2.08
CA ALA A 342 -20.19 -17.60 -1.22
C ALA A 342 -20.09 -18.96 -1.93
N LYS A 343 -20.29 -19.01 -3.25
CA LYS A 343 -20.16 -20.24 -4.05
C LYS A 343 -18.77 -20.88 -3.95
N TYR A 344 -17.72 -20.07 -3.82
CA TYR A 344 -16.34 -20.55 -3.73
C TYR A 344 -15.91 -20.80 -2.29
N LEU A 345 -16.28 -19.90 -1.38
CA LEU A 345 -15.93 -20.06 0.04
C LEU A 345 -16.63 -21.27 0.65
N LEU A 346 -17.86 -21.57 0.24
CA LEU A 346 -18.69 -22.67 0.74
C LEU A 346 -18.64 -23.90 -0.17
N TRP A 347 -17.69 -23.97 -1.09
CA TRP A 347 -17.55 -25.12 -1.96
C TRP A 347 -17.04 -26.34 -1.17
N ASP A 348 -17.88 -27.37 -1.10
CA ASP A 348 -17.62 -28.63 -0.39
C ASP A 348 -17.17 -29.77 -1.33
N GLY A 349 -17.05 -29.50 -2.63
CA GLY A 349 -16.73 -30.49 -3.65
C GLY A 349 -17.94 -31.20 -4.27
N SER A 350 -19.17 -30.89 -3.84
CA SER A 350 -20.39 -31.53 -4.34
C SER A 350 -20.97 -30.86 -5.59
N ASP A 351 -20.71 -29.56 -5.78
CA ASP A 351 -21.22 -28.80 -6.93
C ASP A 351 -20.28 -28.95 -8.14
N ALA A 352 -20.74 -29.75 -9.12
CA ALA A 352 -20.01 -30.01 -10.36
C ALA A 352 -20.03 -28.83 -11.34
N GLU A 353 -20.88 -27.81 -11.13
CA GLU A 353 -20.94 -26.62 -11.98
C GLU A 353 -19.90 -25.56 -11.57
N VAL A 354 -19.30 -25.68 -10.39
CA VAL A 354 -18.30 -24.74 -9.87
C VAL A 354 -16.90 -25.32 -10.05
N ASP A 355 -16.09 -24.67 -10.90
CA ASP A 355 -14.63 -24.88 -10.90
C ASP A 355 -14.02 -24.06 -9.76
N PRO A 356 -13.51 -24.70 -8.69
CA PRO A 356 -12.95 -23.98 -7.55
C PRO A 356 -11.59 -23.34 -7.88
N GLY A 357 -10.94 -23.67 -9.01
CA GLY A 357 -9.62 -23.16 -9.36
C GLY A 357 -8.64 -23.22 -8.18
N ASN A 358 -8.08 -22.06 -7.80
CA ASN A 358 -7.14 -21.94 -6.69
C ASN A 358 -7.77 -21.64 -5.32
N TRP A 359 -9.10 -21.51 -5.22
CA TRP A 359 -9.79 -21.23 -3.95
C TRP A 359 -9.44 -22.19 -2.80
N PRO A 360 -9.21 -23.50 -3.02
CA PRO A 360 -8.78 -24.41 -1.96
C PRO A 360 -7.42 -24.06 -1.32
N SER A 361 -6.62 -23.22 -1.98
CA SER A 361 -5.34 -22.72 -1.45
C SER A 361 -5.52 -21.68 -0.35
N VAL A 362 -6.68 -21.02 -0.28
CA VAL A 362 -6.96 -19.98 0.71
C VAL A 362 -7.16 -20.62 2.08
N LYS A 363 -6.30 -20.24 3.03
CA LYS A 363 -6.29 -20.71 4.41
C LYS A 363 -6.73 -19.64 5.39
N GLU A 364 -6.51 -18.38 5.06
CA GLU A 364 -6.93 -17.23 5.85
C GLU A 364 -7.77 -16.30 4.98
N PHE A 365 -8.98 -16.00 5.44
CA PHE A 365 -9.90 -15.10 4.75
C PHE A 365 -10.38 -13.98 5.68
N GLU A 366 -10.22 -12.75 5.22
CA GLU A 366 -10.62 -11.53 5.92
C GLU A 366 -11.64 -10.74 5.09
N PRO A 367 -12.92 -10.78 5.45
CA PRO A 367 -13.91 -9.88 4.87
C PRO A 367 -13.90 -8.56 5.63
N ALA A 368 -13.34 -7.52 5.02
CA ALA A 368 -13.17 -6.23 5.67
C ALA A 368 -14.47 -5.44 5.86
N ASP A 369 -15.57 -5.83 5.21
CA ASP A 369 -16.86 -5.15 5.35
C ASP A 369 -17.61 -5.54 6.63
N LEU A 370 -17.10 -6.53 7.38
CA LEU A 370 -17.81 -7.16 8.51
C LEU A 370 -17.21 -6.75 9.87
N VAL A 371 -16.53 -5.61 9.92
CA VAL A 371 -15.80 -5.10 11.10
C VAL A 371 -16.70 -4.84 12.33
N LYS A 372 -18.03 -4.84 12.20
CA LYS A 372 -18.92 -4.95 13.37
C LYS A 372 -19.11 -6.42 13.76
N GLN A 373 -18.44 -6.79 14.85
CA GLN A 373 -18.41 -8.13 15.45
C GLN A 373 -19.78 -8.82 15.52
N GLU A 374 -20.85 -8.10 15.87
CA GLU A 374 -22.22 -8.65 16.00
C GLU A 374 -22.83 -9.14 14.68
N ARG A 375 -22.61 -8.44 13.55
CA ARG A 375 -23.14 -8.84 12.22
C ARG A 375 -22.26 -9.88 11.53
N TRP A 376 -20.98 -9.88 11.89
CA TRP A 376 -20.05 -10.92 11.46
C TRP A 376 -20.45 -12.28 12.02
N GLU A 377 -20.85 -12.35 13.29
CA GLU A 377 -21.30 -13.59 13.94
C GLU A 377 -22.49 -14.26 13.21
N GLU A 378 -23.45 -13.48 12.71
CA GLU A 378 -24.58 -13.99 11.90
C GLU A 378 -24.13 -14.57 10.55
N SER A 379 -23.24 -13.88 9.83
CA SER A 379 -22.73 -14.31 8.52
C SER A 379 -21.81 -15.52 8.63
N VAL A 380 -21.00 -15.56 9.70
CA VAL A 380 -20.15 -16.70 10.08
C VAL A 380 -21.00 -17.92 10.42
N GLY A 381 -22.15 -17.74 11.08
CA GLY A 381 -23.05 -18.84 11.42
C GLY A 381 -23.46 -19.67 10.19
N TYR A 382 -23.73 -19.02 9.06
CA TYR A 382 -24.00 -19.70 7.79
C TYR A 382 -22.79 -20.48 7.26
N MET A 383 -21.58 -19.91 7.35
CA MET A 383 -20.37 -20.56 6.85
C MET A 383 -19.90 -21.73 7.72
N LEU A 384 -20.05 -21.60 9.05
CA LEU A 384 -19.78 -22.70 9.99
C LEU A 384 -20.82 -23.82 9.85
N GLY A 385 -22.08 -23.47 9.55
CA GLY A 385 -23.15 -24.44 9.32
C GLY A 385 -22.99 -25.27 8.05
N ALA A 386 -22.16 -24.82 7.10
CA ALA A 386 -21.88 -25.53 5.85
C ALA A 386 -20.85 -26.66 5.99
N ASP A 387 -20.19 -26.82 7.15
CA ASP A 387 -19.20 -27.88 7.46
C ASP A 387 -18.05 -28.01 6.44
N VAL A 388 -17.68 -26.91 5.78
CA VAL A 388 -16.59 -26.85 4.77
C VAL A 388 -15.20 -26.58 5.37
N GLY A 389 -15.06 -26.76 6.68
CA GLY A 389 -13.76 -26.65 7.39
C GLY A 389 -13.29 -25.23 7.73
N TRP A 390 -14.11 -24.19 7.49
CA TRP A 390 -13.84 -22.85 8.01
C TRP A 390 -14.10 -22.79 9.52
N ARG A 391 -13.24 -22.05 10.24
CA ARG A 391 -13.41 -21.70 11.65
C ARG A 391 -13.10 -20.23 11.87
N VAL A 392 -13.65 -19.65 12.94
CA VAL A 392 -13.31 -18.29 13.36
C VAL A 392 -11.98 -18.32 14.13
N GLY A 393 -10.96 -17.70 13.57
CA GLY A 393 -9.67 -17.45 14.19
C GLY A 393 -9.64 -16.20 15.07
N ARG A 394 -8.44 -15.75 15.42
CA ARG A 394 -8.26 -14.53 16.23
C ARG A 394 -8.72 -13.29 15.44
N LYS A 395 -9.34 -12.32 16.13
CA LYS A 395 -9.84 -11.05 15.55
C LYS A 395 -10.93 -11.21 14.48
N GLY A 396 -11.63 -12.35 14.44
CA GLY A 396 -12.72 -12.59 13.50
C GLY A 396 -12.28 -13.06 12.11
N LEU A 397 -11.00 -13.36 11.88
CA LEU A 397 -10.53 -13.94 10.61
C LEU A 397 -11.13 -15.35 10.41
N LEU A 398 -11.54 -15.70 9.20
CA LEU A 398 -11.82 -17.11 8.89
C LEU A 398 -10.52 -17.84 8.61
N VAL A 399 -10.38 -19.01 9.20
CA VAL A 399 -9.21 -19.87 9.02
C VAL A 399 -9.67 -21.27 8.63
N ARG A 400 -8.94 -21.91 7.73
CA ARG A 400 -9.16 -23.31 7.31
C ARG A 400 -7.82 -24.06 7.38
N ASP A 401 -7.88 -25.33 7.78
CA ASP A 401 -6.71 -26.23 7.82
C ASP A 401 -6.21 -26.61 6.42
#